data_AF-A0A4S2V6W2-F1
#
_entry.id   AF-A0A4S2V6W2-F1
#
_cell.length_a   1.000
_cell.length_b   1.000
_cell.length_c   1.000
_cell.angle_alpha   90.00
_cell.angle_beta   90.00
_cell.angle_gamma   90.00
#
_symmetry.space_group_name_H-M   'P 1'
#
loop_
_entity.id
_entity.type
_entity.pdbx_description
1 polymer ?
#
loop_
_entity_poly.entity_id
_entity_poly.type
_entity_poly.pdbx_seq_one_letter_code
_entity_poly.pdbx_strand_id
1 'polypeptide(L)'
;MRPKGTAAERRGKSMVFVGTHAEWGRIDATLPDLGCGQDRTALHHKSAPVTCRECGWRLHLVHVTHGGRDLWHLRHADRAPQCAAAEESMAHHLLKLDLAWYARDAGAVVELEARADDGAWTADALATMPDGRRVALEAQLAPKSAADIEMRTARYAAAGVEVCWFSDRRKVPWLDSTPAVRLARAEDGGPLQVVAGAARFVAGWCAERPRCGQVPGALPCCGHGGWEDAEVPLDRFVAAVCLNTVRPYRLRVGPSVLRWITRPYFDLEAQQLAATQNLERAAVRRTAALRREEQDQAAHMSYIEALLQRQAALAGVVGAYVHEETGQPVKTGRDPEPAFAMGLPVTVHGELYGVICPVAGRIPAQREQLDGLVLFAATQREAERIASQAARGQRVVVLQVPEQPTTPAPSSPAGGRGLTRVGRGPGAISVREAVRIMTGVDRY
;
A
#
# COMPACT_ATOMS: atom_id res chain seq x y z
N MET A 1 -38.14 -52.21 -3.22
CA MET A 1 -38.87 -52.09 -1.95
C MET A 1 -38.13 -51.10 -1.06
N ARG A 2 -38.68 -49.91 -0.83
CA ARG A 2 -38.12 -48.93 0.12
C ARG A 2 -38.57 -49.31 1.54
N PRO A 3 -37.72 -49.24 2.58
CA PRO A 3 -38.21 -49.35 3.94
C PRO A 3 -39.08 -48.12 4.22
N LYS A 4 -40.31 -48.37 4.66
CA LYS A 4 -41.19 -47.36 5.25
C LYS A 4 -40.56 -46.92 6.56
N GLY A 5 -39.86 -45.79 6.57
CA GLY A 5 -39.53 -45.08 7.80
C GLY A 5 -40.82 -44.79 8.56
N THR A 6 -40.88 -45.22 9.80
CA THR A 6 -42.07 -45.10 10.66
C THR A 6 -42.35 -43.61 10.94
N ALA A 7 -43.63 -43.25 11.04
CA ALA A 7 -44.09 -41.88 11.29
C ALA A 7 -43.62 -41.27 12.63
N ALA A 8 -42.83 -42.01 13.42
CA ALA A 8 -42.26 -41.60 14.70
C ALA A 8 -40.93 -40.82 14.56
N GLU A 9 -40.19 -40.95 13.45
CA GLU A 9 -38.90 -40.28 13.23
C GLU A 9 -39.02 -38.84 12.68
N ARG A 10 -40.24 -38.38 12.39
CA ARG A 10 -40.52 -37.02 11.85
C ARG A 10 -40.89 -35.97 12.91
N ARG A 11 -40.67 -36.25 14.20
CA ARG A 11 -40.87 -35.25 15.27
C ARG A 11 -39.55 -34.54 15.61
N GLY A 12 -38.97 -33.83 14.64
CA GLY A 12 -38.11 -32.70 14.98
C GLY A 12 -38.98 -31.68 15.70
N LYS A 13 -38.96 -31.68 17.03
CA LYS A 13 -39.70 -30.70 17.83
C LYS A 13 -39.08 -29.34 17.53
N SER A 14 -39.81 -28.49 16.82
CA SER A 14 -39.46 -27.10 16.54
C SER A 14 -38.92 -26.40 17.80
N MET A 15 -37.74 -25.80 17.68
CA MET A 15 -37.08 -25.04 18.74
C MET A 15 -37.09 -23.56 18.35
N VAL A 16 -37.51 -22.71 19.27
CA VAL A 16 -37.47 -21.25 19.13
C VAL A 16 -37.01 -20.67 20.47
N PHE A 17 -36.26 -19.57 20.48
CA PHE A 17 -35.78 -18.98 21.74
C PHE A 17 -36.63 -17.82 22.24
N VAL A 18 -37.33 -17.15 21.33
CA VAL A 18 -38.06 -15.91 21.62
C VAL A 18 -39.54 -16.07 21.26
N GLY A 19 -40.39 -15.54 22.13
CA GLY A 19 -41.83 -15.51 21.93
C GLY A 19 -42.43 -14.18 22.37
N THR A 20 -43.74 -14.04 22.18
CA THR A 20 -44.50 -12.90 22.71
C THR A 20 -45.51 -13.42 23.71
N HIS A 21 -45.39 -13.02 24.97
CA HIS A 21 -46.41 -13.20 25.99
C HIS A 21 -47.44 -12.07 25.88
N ALA A 22 -48.73 -12.39 25.98
CA ALA A 22 -49.81 -11.40 25.83
C ALA A 22 -49.69 -10.19 26.78
N GLU A 23 -49.26 -10.41 28.02
CA GLU A 23 -49.14 -9.36 29.04
C GLU A 23 -47.72 -8.79 29.19
N TRP A 24 -46.69 -9.63 29.10
CA TRP A 24 -45.30 -9.24 29.41
C TRP A 24 -44.54 -8.78 28.17
N GLY A 25 -45.14 -8.93 26.98
CA GLY A 25 -44.48 -8.63 25.72
C GLY A 25 -43.45 -9.69 25.35
N ARG A 26 -42.27 -9.25 24.87
CA ARG A 26 -41.22 -10.16 24.39
C ARG A 26 -40.66 -11.00 25.55
N ILE A 27 -40.54 -12.30 25.32
CA ILE A 27 -39.85 -13.22 26.24
C ILE A 27 -38.67 -13.89 25.53
N ASP A 28 -37.57 -14.09 26.24
CA ASP A 28 -36.36 -14.79 25.79
C ASP A 28 -36.09 -15.96 26.75
N ALA A 29 -36.38 -17.19 26.30
CA ALA A 29 -36.24 -18.40 27.11
C ALA A 29 -34.79 -18.68 27.53
N THR A 30 -33.80 -18.05 26.86
CA THR A 30 -32.38 -18.24 27.16
C THR A 30 -31.92 -17.45 28.38
N LEU A 31 -32.70 -16.44 28.80
CA LEU A 31 -32.42 -15.62 29.97
C LEU A 31 -33.10 -16.18 31.23
N PRO A 32 -32.47 -16.12 32.42
CA PRO A 32 -33.05 -16.63 33.66
C PRO A 32 -34.39 -15.96 34.02
N ASP A 33 -34.51 -14.66 33.75
CA ASP A 33 -35.66 -13.81 34.03
C ASP A 33 -36.56 -13.58 32.80
N LEU A 34 -36.40 -14.44 31.78
CA LEU A 34 -37.08 -14.36 30.49
C LEU A 34 -36.84 -13.05 29.72
N GLY A 35 -35.89 -12.20 30.14
CA GLY A 35 -35.67 -10.86 29.61
C GLY A 35 -36.77 -9.84 29.97
N CYS A 36 -37.70 -10.20 30.87
CA CYS A 36 -38.79 -9.32 31.32
C CYS A 36 -38.96 -9.33 32.84
N GLY A 37 -37.97 -9.80 33.59
CA GLY A 37 -38.00 -9.89 35.06
C GLY A 37 -38.88 -11.02 35.61
N GLN A 38 -39.41 -11.91 34.76
CA GLN A 38 -40.32 -12.98 35.15
C GLN A 38 -39.59 -14.31 35.31
N ASP A 39 -39.95 -15.09 36.32
CA ASP A 39 -39.36 -16.40 36.53
C ASP A 39 -39.89 -17.44 35.53
N ARG A 40 -39.01 -18.33 35.06
CA ARG A 40 -39.35 -19.39 34.10
C ARG A 40 -40.47 -20.32 34.56
N THR A 41 -40.63 -20.53 35.87
CA THR A 41 -41.73 -21.33 36.43
C THR A 41 -43.11 -20.75 36.12
N ALA A 42 -43.21 -19.43 35.91
CA ALA A 42 -44.46 -18.77 35.53
C ALA A 42 -44.97 -19.19 34.13
N LEU A 43 -44.11 -19.73 33.26
CA LEU A 43 -44.47 -20.24 31.93
C LEU A 43 -44.77 -21.74 31.87
N HIS A 44 -44.57 -22.48 32.96
CA HIS A 44 -44.60 -23.95 32.97
C HIS A 44 -46.02 -24.56 32.84
N HIS A 45 -47.07 -23.75 32.81
CA HIS A 45 -48.46 -24.21 32.70
C HIS A 45 -48.96 -24.27 31.24
N LYS A 46 -49.79 -25.28 30.91
CA LYS A 46 -50.33 -25.58 29.56
C LYS A 46 -51.13 -24.44 28.89
N SER A 47 -51.34 -23.34 29.60
CA SER A 47 -52.13 -22.17 29.20
C SER A 47 -51.30 -20.89 29.04
N ALA A 48 -49.97 -20.94 29.20
CA ALA A 48 -49.15 -19.74 29.09
C ALA A 48 -49.39 -19.05 27.73
N PRO A 49 -49.76 -17.76 27.70
CA PRO A 49 -50.19 -17.04 26.51
C PRO A 49 -48.98 -16.57 25.69
N VAL A 50 -48.04 -17.48 25.42
CA VAL A 50 -46.87 -17.23 24.59
C VAL A 50 -47.16 -17.65 23.16
N THR A 51 -46.92 -16.75 22.22
CA THR A 51 -47.07 -16.98 20.78
C THR A 51 -45.77 -16.81 20.02
N CYS A 52 -45.61 -17.58 18.93
CA CYS A 52 -44.50 -17.45 18.01
C CYS A 52 -44.56 -16.10 17.27
N ARG A 53 -43.41 -15.43 17.17
CA ARG A 53 -43.29 -14.14 16.49
C ARG A 53 -43.37 -14.24 14.96
N GLU A 54 -43.26 -15.44 14.38
CA GLU A 54 -43.42 -15.68 12.94
C GLU A 54 -44.87 -16.04 12.59
N CYS A 55 -45.42 -17.11 13.18
CA CYS A 55 -46.73 -17.64 12.78
C CYS A 55 -47.88 -17.29 13.75
N GLY A 56 -47.60 -16.62 14.87
CA GLY A 56 -48.60 -16.32 15.91
C GLY A 56 -49.10 -17.53 16.69
N TRP A 57 -48.63 -18.74 16.39
CA TRP A 57 -49.11 -19.96 17.05
C TRP A 57 -48.59 -20.10 18.48
N ARG A 58 -49.35 -20.81 19.31
CA ARG A 58 -49.00 -21.03 20.73
C ARG A 58 -47.67 -21.77 20.87
N LEU A 59 -46.87 -21.33 21.83
CA LEU A 59 -45.60 -21.93 22.23
C LEU A 59 -45.67 -22.51 23.65
N HIS A 60 -44.84 -23.51 23.92
CA HIS A 60 -44.64 -24.10 25.24
C HIS A 60 -43.17 -24.01 25.63
N LEU A 61 -42.89 -23.61 26.87
CA LEU A 61 -41.54 -23.67 27.43
C LEU A 61 -41.13 -25.13 27.66
N VAL A 62 -39.91 -25.45 27.26
CA VAL A 62 -39.30 -26.78 27.36
C VAL A 62 -37.91 -26.61 27.93
N HIS A 63 -37.59 -27.45 28.92
CA HIS A 63 -36.26 -27.62 29.46
C HIS A 63 -35.71 -28.97 29.01
N VAL A 64 -34.48 -28.97 28.50
CA VAL A 64 -33.73 -30.17 28.15
C VAL A 64 -32.30 -29.99 28.65
N THR A 65 -31.77 -30.99 29.33
CA THR A 65 -30.34 -31.04 29.62
C THR A 65 -29.62 -31.74 28.47
N HIS A 66 -28.67 -31.07 27.82
CA HIS A 66 -27.89 -31.63 26.71
C HIS A 66 -26.40 -31.36 26.94
N GLY A 67 -25.58 -32.42 26.94
CA GLY A 67 -24.13 -32.30 27.16
C GLY A 67 -23.75 -31.64 28.49
N GLY A 68 -24.57 -31.82 29.54
CA GLY A 68 -24.35 -31.20 30.85
C GLY A 68 -24.78 -29.72 30.95
N ARG A 69 -25.40 -29.15 29.91
CA ARG A 69 -25.96 -27.78 29.91
C ARG A 69 -27.48 -27.82 29.93
N ASP A 70 -28.08 -26.95 30.73
CA ASP A 70 -29.52 -26.74 30.77
C ASP A 70 -29.97 -25.81 29.64
N LEU A 71 -30.69 -26.38 28.68
CA LEU A 71 -31.23 -25.66 27.54
C LEU A 71 -32.72 -25.42 27.73
N TRP A 72 -33.07 -24.14 27.82
CA TRP A 72 -34.45 -23.67 27.85
C TRP A 72 -34.82 -23.11 26.47
N HIS A 73 -35.92 -23.61 25.91
CA HIS A 73 -36.42 -23.18 24.61
C HIS A 73 -37.94 -23.27 24.55
N LEU A 74 -38.51 -22.61 23.56
CA LEU A 74 -39.93 -22.67 23.24
C LEU A 74 -40.14 -23.67 22.11
N ARG A 75 -41.21 -24.46 22.21
CA ARG A 75 -41.68 -25.30 21.10
C ARG A 75 -43.07 -24.92 20.68
N HIS A 76 -43.37 -25.06 19.40
CA HIS A 76 -44.74 -24.95 18.91
C HIS A 76 -45.65 -26.00 19.57
N ALA A 77 -46.85 -25.57 19.96
CA ALA A 77 -47.91 -26.46 20.41
C ALA A 77 -48.36 -27.41 19.29
N ASP A 78 -49.04 -28.50 19.64
CA ASP A 78 -49.48 -29.50 18.67
C ASP A 78 -50.34 -28.88 17.56
N ARG A 79 -50.23 -29.43 16.34
CA ARG A 79 -50.93 -28.97 15.11
C ARG A 79 -50.60 -27.55 14.67
N ALA A 80 -49.43 -27.02 15.06
CA ALA A 80 -48.95 -25.76 14.53
C ALA A 80 -48.88 -25.77 12.99
N PRO A 81 -49.12 -24.62 12.35
CA PRO A 81 -48.88 -24.47 10.91
C PRO A 81 -47.39 -24.61 10.60
N GLN A 82 -47.07 -24.77 9.32
CA GLN A 82 -45.69 -24.69 8.86
C GLN A 82 -45.13 -23.30 9.17
N CYS A 83 -43.95 -23.24 9.79
CA CYS A 83 -43.36 -22.01 10.30
C CYS A 83 -41.86 -22.02 9.99
N ALA A 84 -41.33 -20.95 9.42
CA ALA A 84 -39.92 -20.84 9.07
C ALA A 84 -39.00 -21.05 10.29
N ALA A 85 -39.35 -20.47 11.45
CA ALA A 85 -38.61 -20.67 12.70
C ALA A 85 -38.59 -22.13 13.19
N ALA A 86 -39.52 -22.97 12.73
CA ALA A 86 -39.57 -24.39 13.07
C ALA A 86 -38.71 -25.28 12.17
N GLU A 87 -38.24 -24.76 11.04
CA GLU A 87 -37.49 -25.49 10.02
C GLU A 87 -35.97 -25.34 10.16
N GLU A 88 -35.52 -24.52 11.11
CA GLU A 88 -34.11 -24.37 11.42
C GLU A 88 -33.52 -25.65 12.03
N SER A 89 -32.26 -25.94 11.71
CA SER A 89 -31.58 -27.12 12.23
C SER A 89 -31.12 -26.90 13.68
N MET A 90 -30.95 -27.99 14.44
CA MET A 90 -30.37 -27.93 15.78
C MET A 90 -29.01 -27.23 15.80
N ALA A 91 -28.16 -27.51 14.80
CA ALA A 91 -26.85 -26.86 14.68
C ALA A 91 -26.96 -25.34 14.54
N HIS A 92 -27.97 -24.86 13.81
CA HIS A 92 -28.23 -23.43 13.66
C HIS A 92 -28.60 -22.80 15.00
N HIS A 93 -29.56 -23.41 15.71
CA HIS A 93 -29.98 -22.94 17.03
C HIS A 93 -28.84 -22.92 18.05
N LEU A 94 -28.04 -23.98 18.12
CA LEU A 94 -26.89 -24.04 19.02
C LEU A 94 -25.86 -22.95 18.72
N LEU A 95 -25.60 -22.66 17.44
CA LEU A 95 -24.70 -21.56 17.08
C LEU A 95 -25.25 -20.21 17.51
N LYS A 96 -26.55 -19.93 17.32
CA LYS A 96 -27.16 -18.67 17.81
C LYS A 96 -26.98 -18.50 19.32
N LEU A 97 -27.15 -19.59 20.08
CA LEU A 97 -26.93 -19.59 21.53
C LEU A 97 -25.49 -19.32 21.92
N ASP A 98 -24.53 -20.01 21.28
CA ASP A 98 -23.11 -19.79 21.53
C ASP A 98 -22.73 -18.34 21.23
N LEU A 99 -23.16 -17.78 20.09
CA LEU A 99 -22.93 -16.38 19.73
C LEU A 99 -23.53 -15.41 20.76
N ALA A 100 -24.77 -15.64 21.18
CA ALA A 100 -25.42 -14.78 22.17
C ALA A 100 -24.76 -14.87 23.55
N TRP A 101 -24.35 -16.07 23.96
CA TRP A 101 -23.63 -16.25 25.23
C TRP A 101 -22.27 -15.56 25.19
N TYR A 102 -21.43 -15.81 24.18
CA TYR A 102 -20.11 -15.18 24.12
C TYR A 102 -20.18 -13.65 24.02
N ALA A 103 -21.19 -13.11 23.35
CA ALA A 103 -21.41 -11.67 23.33
C ALA A 103 -21.85 -11.11 24.70
N ARG A 104 -22.73 -11.82 25.43
CA ARG A 104 -23.11 -11.47 26.82
C ARG A 104 -21.92 -11.53 27.77
N ASP A 105 -21.09 -12.57 27.65
CA ASP A 105 -19.87 -12.75 28.44
C ASP A 105 -18.85 -11.62 28.18
N ALA A 106 -18.81 -11.10 26.95
CA ALA A 106 -18.05 -9.92 26.58
C ALA A 106 -18.68 -8.58 27.04
N GLY A 107 -19.79 -8.61 27.80
CA GLY A 107 -20.44 -7.44 28.39
C GLY A 107 -21.50 -6.77 27.50
N ALA A 108 -21.90 -7.39 26.39
CA ALA A 108 -22.97 -6.86 25.54
C ALA A 108 -24.36 -7.22 26.10
N VAL A 109 -25.34 -6.34 25.86
CA VAL A 109 -26.75 -6.69 25.96
C VAL A 109 -27.14 -7.38 24.65
N VAL A 110 -27.68 -8.60 24.71
CA VAL A 110 -27.98 -9.39 23.51
C VAL A 110 -29.44 -9.76 23.42
N GLU A 111 -30.03 -9.42 22.27
CA GLU A 111 -31.37 -9.79 21.85
C GLU A 111 -31.32 -10.86 20.75
N LEU A 112 -31.81 -12.06 21.04
CA LEU A 112 -32.03 -13.09 20.02
C LEU A 112 -33.21 -12.72 19.11
N GLU A 113 -33.09 -13.06 17.83
CA GLU A 113 -34.13 -12.83 16.81
C GLU A 113 -34.62 -11.37 16.80
N ALA A 114 -33.72 -10.41 17.02
CA ALA A 114 -34.04 -8.99 17.02
C ALA A 114 -34.51 -8.55 15.63
N ARG A 115 -35.58 -7.76 15.57
CA ARG A 115 -36.19 -7.33 14.30
C ARG A 115 -36.22 -5.83 14.22
N ALA A 116 -36.05 -5.30 13.00
CA ALA A 116 -36.42 -3.93 12.71
C ALA A 116 -37.94 -3.73 12.88
N ASP A 117 -38.36 -2.54 13.31
CA ASP A 117 -39.79 -2.20 13.46
C ASP A 117 -40.55 -2.30 12.13
N ASP A 118 -39.89 -1.97 11.02
CA ASP A 118 -40.42 -2.07 9.65
C ASP A 118 -40.25 -3.48 9.04
N GLY A 119 -39.65 -4.42 9.77
CA GLY A 119 -39.36 -5.77 9.30
C GLY A 119 -38.27 -5.88 8.22
N ALA A 120 -37.50 -4.81 7.96
CA ALA A 120 -36.48 -4.82 6.91
C ALA A 120 -35.36 -5.85 7.14
N TRP A 121 -35.06 -6.15 8.41
CA TRP A 121 -34.08 -7.15 8.83
C TRP A 121 -34.49 -7.85 10.12
N THR A 122 -33.95 -9.06 10.29
CA THR A 122 -34.02 -9.86 11.51
C THR A 122 -32.64 -10.45 11.77
N ALA A 123 -32.03 -10.10 12.90
CA ALA A 123 -30.73 -10.60 13.33
C ALA A 123 -30.92 -11.85 14.19
N ASP A 124 -30.11 -12.88 13.94
CA ASP A 124 -30.09 -14.08 14.78
C ASP A 124 -29.74 -13.75 16.23
N ALA A 125 -28.69 -12.96 16.44
CA ALA A 125 -28.38 -12.30 17.69
C ALA A 125 -27.94 -10.86 17.42
N LEU A 126 -28.63 -9.88 18.01
CA LEU A 126 -28.20 -8.48 18.00
C LEU A 126 -27.53 -8.17 19.32
N ALA A 127 -26.25 -7.85 19.27
CA ALA A 127 -25.47 -7.45 20.42
C ALA A 127 -25.34 -5.93 20.46
N THR A 128 -25.73 -5.32 21.57
CA THR A 128 -25.62 -3.89 21.86
C THR A 128 -24.55 -3.69 22.93
N MET A 129 -23.49 -2.98 22.57
CA MET A 129 -22.36 -2.68 23.45
C MET A 129 -22.69 -1.50 24.39
N PRO A 130 -21.94 -1.32 25.50
CA PRO A 130 -22.16 -0.19 26.43
C PRO A 130 -22.02 1.19 25.78
N ASP A 131 -21.24 1.32 24.70
CA ASP A 131 -21.08 2.56 23.94
C ASP A 131 -22.22 2.82 22.93
N GLY A 132 -23.24 1.96 22.90
CA GLY A 132 -24.38 2.02 21.98
C GLY A 132 -24.12 1.40 20.61
N ARG A 133 -22.91 0.90 20.33
CA ARG A 133 -22.62 0.19 19.07
C ARG A 133 -23.42 -1.11 18.99
N ARG A 134 -24.00 -1.38 17.82
CA ARG A 134 -24.81 -2.57 17.57
C ARG A 134 -24.17 -3.45 16.52
N VAL A 135 -24.09 -4.74 16.79
CA VAL A 135 -23.55 -5.76 15.88
C VAL A 135 -24.53 -6.92 15.77
N ALA A 136 -24.98 -7.23 14.56
CA ALA A 136 -25.70 -8.45 14.24
C ALA A 136 -24.70 -9.61 14.07
N LEU A 137 -24.89 -10.68 14.84
CA LEU A 137 -24.14 -11.92 14.75
C LEU A 137 -25.05 -12.95 14.05
N GLU A 138 -24.74 -13.27 12.80
CA GLU A 138 -25.62 -14.00 11.89
C GLU A 138 -25.09 -15.41 11.62
N ALA A 139 -25.89 -16.42 11.93
CA ALA A 139 -25.56 -17.80 11.64
C ALA A 139 -26.11 -18.18 10.25
N GLN A 140 -25.23 -18.65 9.36
CA GLN A 140 -25.61 -19.01 7.99
C GLN A 140 -25.04 -20.38 7.62
N LEU A 141 -25.73 -21.44 8.06
CA LEU A 141 -25.32 -22.83 7.84
C LEU A 141 -25.92 -23.42 6.55
N ALA A 142 -27.07 -22.89 6.11
CA ALA A 142 -27.66 -23.23 4.81
C ALA A 142 -26.91 -22.53 3.66
N PRO A 143 -26.84 -23.14 2.45
CA PRO A 143 -26.27 -22.46 1.29
C PRO A 143 -27.01 -21.14 1.02
N LYS A 144 -26.25 -20.08 0.75
CA LYS A 144 -26.79 -18.77 0.37
C LYS A 144 -25.87 -18.10 -0.64
N SER A 145 -26.44 -17.39 -1.60
CA SER A 145 -25.67 -16.70 -2.63
C SER A 145 -24.92 -15.50 -2.04
N ALA A 146 -23.85 -15.07 -2.71
CA ALA A 146 -23.13 -13.88 -2.27
C ALA A 146 -23.99 -12.61 -2.39
N ALA A 147 -24.75 -12.48 -3.48
CA ALA A 147 -25.67 -11.36 -3.69
C ALA A 147 -26.72 -11.24 -2.57
N ASP A 148 -27.26 -12.36 -2.09
CA ASP A 148 -28.24 -12.33 -0.99
C ASP A 148 -27.62 -11.88 0.34
N ILE A 149 -26.39 -12.32 0.64
CA ILE A 149 -25.67 -11.91 1.85
C ILE A 149 -25.26 -10.44 1.77
N GLU A 150 -24.81 -9.97 0.61
CA GLU A 150 -24.47 -8.57 0.37
C GLU A 150 -25.71 -7.68 0.52
N MET A 151 -26.85 -8.06 -0.05
CA MET A 151 -28.12 -7.35 0.13
C MET A 151 -28.53 -7.29 1.61
N ARG A 152 -28.44 -8.40 2.36
CA ARG A 152 -28.75 -8.41 3.80
C ARG A 152 -27.78 -7.55 4.60
N THR A 153 -26.50 -7.62 4.28
CA THR A 153 -25.44 -6.79 4.89
C THR A 153 -25.73 -5.30 4.67
N ALA A 154 -26.18 -4.91 3.47
CA ALA A 154 -26.54 -3.54 3.18
C ALA A 154 -27.74 -3.04 4.00
N ARG A 155 -28.72 -3.89 4.30
CA ARG A 155 -29.86 -3.53 5.17
C ARG A 155 -29.43 -3.25 6.60
N TYR A 156 -28.50 -4.04 7.15
CA TYR A 156 -27.90 -3.76 8.45
C TYR A 156 -27.14 -2.44 8.45
N ALA A 157 -26.29 -2.22 7.43
CA ALA A 157 -25.52 -0.99 7.30
C ALA A 157 -26.43 0.25 7.21
N ALA A 158 -27.53 0.18 6.45
CA ALA A 158 -28.52 1.25 6.34
C ALA A 158 -29.20 1.58 7.68
N ALA A 159 -29.30 0.59 8.59
CA ALA A 159 -29.84 0.77 9.94
C ALA A 159 -28.78 1.15 10.99
N GLY A 160 -27.53 1.41 10.59
CA GLY A 160 -26.42 1.67 11.51
C GLY A 160 -26.08 0.47 12.41
N VAL A 161 -26.31 -0.74 11.90
CA VAL A 161 -25.98 -2.01 12.57
C VAL A 161 -24.81 -2.64 11.82
N GLU A 162 -23.70 -2.89 12.53
CA GLU A 162 -22.59 -3.68 11.99
C GLU A 162 -23.02 -5.16 11.90
N VAL A 163 -22.38 -5.99 11.08
CA VAL A 163 -22.74 -7.42 10.97
C VAL A 163 -21.49 -8.29 10.91
N CYS A 164 -21.58 -9.50 11.47
CA CYS A 164 -20.64 -10.59 11.27
C CYS A 164 -21.39 -11.88 10.91
N TRP A 165 -21.06 -12.48 9.77
CA TRP A 165 -21.64 -13.72 9.27
C TRP A 165 -20.77 -14.93 9.65
N PHE A 166 -21.39 -15.95 10.22
CA PHE A 166 -20.76 -17.18 10.67
C PHE A 166 -21.26 -18.37 9.85
N SER A 167 -20.35 -19.18 9.31
CA SER A 167 -20.74 -20.39 8.57
C SER A 167 -19.78 -21.54 8.85
N ASP A 168 -20.28 -22.76 9.06
CA ASP A 168 -19.47 -23.97 9.18
C ASP A 168 -19.21 -24.65 7.83
N ARG A 169 -19.76 -24.10 6.74
CA ARG A 169 -19.67 -24.70 5.42
C ARG A 169 -18.24 -24.68 4.92
N ARG A 170 -17.81 -25.77 4.30
CA ARG A 170 -16.49 -25.86 3.64
C ARG A 170 -16.28 -24.81 2.55
N LYS A 171 -17.34 -24.48 1.80
CA LYS A 171 -17.33 -23.44 0.75
C LYS A 171 -18.31 -22.32 1.09
N VAL A 172 -17.77 -21.12 1.29
CA VAL A 172 -18.50 -19.90 1.65
C VAL A 172 -18.20 -18.85 0.57
N PRO A 173 -19.07 -18.71 -0.46
CA PRO A 173 -18.76 -17.89 -1.64
C PRO A 173 -18.71 -16.37 -1.36
N TRP A 174 -19.21 -15.94 -0.21
CA TRP A 174 -19.26 -14.54 0.25
C TRP A 174 -18.21 -14.21 1.31
N LEU A 175 -17.33 -15.15 1.66
CA LEU A 175 -16.30 -14.97 2.70
C LEU A 175 -15.37 -13.79 2.39
N ASP A 176 -15.10 -13.54 1.11
CA ASP A 176 -14.16 -12.52 0.66
C ASP A 176 -14.81 -11.15 0.40
N SER A 177 -16.14 -11.08 0.28
CA SER A 177 -16.86 -9.83 -0.05
C SER A 177 -17.63 -9.23 1.11
N THR A 178 -17.90 -10.01 2.16
CA THR A 178 -18.75 -9.60 3.29
C THR A 178 -18.06 -9.84 4.64
N PRO A 179 -18.45 -9.15 5.73
CA PRO A 179 -17.87 -9.36 7.06
C PRO A 179 -18.18 -10.76 7.58
N ALA A 180 -17.31 -11.72 7.31
CA ALA A 180 -17.62 -13.13 7.45
C ALA A 180 -16.46 -13.93 8.04
N VAL A 181 -16.80 -15.01 8.74
CA VAL A 181 -15.87 -16.02 9.22
C VAL A 181 -16.39 -17.43 8.94
N ARG A 182 -15.46 -18.34 8.66
CA ARG A 182 -15.75 -19.76 8.55
C ARG A 182 -15.38 -20.46 9.85
N LEU A 183 -16.27 -21.32 10.32
CA LEU A 183 -16.11 -22.11 11.51
C LEU A 183 -15.72 -23.55 11.18
N ALA A 184 -14.97 -24.17 12.08
CA ALA A 184 -14.79 -25.61 12.14
C ALA A 184 -14.73 -26.04 13.59
N ARG A 185 -15.12 -27.29 13.86
CA ARG A 185 -14.88 -27.90 15.17
C ARG A 185 -13.43 -28.40 15.20
N ALA A 186 -12.75 -28.21 16.33
CA ALA A 186 -11.43 -28.80 16.53
C ALA A 186 -11.49 -30.33 16.40
N GLU A 187 -10.42 -30.94 15.88
CA GLU A 187 -10.37 -32.39 15.57
C GLU A 187 -10.56 -33.28 16.82
N ASP A 188 -10.21 -32.77 17.99
CA ASP A 188 -10.37 -33.41 19.30
C ASP A 188 -11.79 -33.27 19.89
N GLY A 189 -12.73 -32.69 19.14
CA GLY A 189 -14.07 -32.40 19.62
C GLY A 189 -14.17 -31.14 20.48
N GLY A 190 -13.09 -30.36 20.57
CA GLY A 190 -13.00 -29.09 21.29
C GLY A 190 -13.94 -27.98 20.78
N PRO A 191 -13.83 -26.76 21.34
CA PRO A 191 -14.70 -25.64 21.00
C PRO A 191 -14.60 -25.25 19.53
N LEU A 192 -15.66 -24.62 19.00
CA LEU A 192 -15.65 -24.09 17.65
C LEU A 192 -14.52 -23.08 17.47
N GLN A 193 -13.83 -23.20 16.34
CA GLN A 193 -12.74 -22.32 15.91
C GLN A 193 -13.18 -21.54 14.68
N VAL A 194 -12.83 -20.26 14.64
CA VAL A 194 -12.72 -19.50 13.40
C VAL A 194 -11.48 -19.99 12.68
N VAL A 195 -11.65 -20.48 11.45
CA VAL A 195 -10.58 -21.10 10.64
C VAL A 195 -10.40 -20.44 9.26
N ALA A 196 -11.21 -19.43 8.95
CA ALA A 196 -10.99 -18.52 7.82
C ALA A 196 -11.78 -17.23 8.02
N GLY A 197 -11.38 -16.16 7.33
CA GLY A 197 -12.06 -14.85 7.38
C GLY A 197 -11.48 -13.90 8.43
N ALA A 198 -10.88 -14.42 9.50
CA ALA A 198 -9.93 -13.67 10.33
C ALA A 198 -8.52 -13.81 9.75
N ALA A 199 -7.73 -12.73 9.79
CA ALA A 199 -6.39 -12.74 9.21
C ALA A 199 -5.36 -12.03 10.07
N ARG A 200 -4.11 -12.48 9.91
CA ARG A 200 -2.91 -11.84 10.48
C ARG A 200 -1.94 -11.49 9.37
N PHE A 201 -1.26 -10.36 9.53
CA PHE A 201 -0.18 -9.98 8.65
C PHE A 201 1.12 -10.60 9.17
N VAL A 202 1.75 -11.43 8.36
CA VAL A 202 3.04 -12.03 8.64
C VAL A 202 4.11 -11.26 7.89
N ALA A 203 4.94 -10.53 8.63
CA ALA A 203 6.07 -9.84 8.05
C ALA A 203 7.14 -10.87 7.61
N GLY A 204 7.42 -10.93 6.31
CA GLY A 204 8.55 -11.70 5.80
C GLY A 204 9.86 -10.93 5.95
N TRP A 205 10.85 -11.61 6.51
CA TRP A 205 12.22 -11.11 6.59
C TRP A 205 12.95 -11.55 5.32
N CYS A 206 13.57 -10.60 4.61
CA CYS A 206 14.39 -10.96 3.46
C CYS A 206 15.74 -11.52 3.95
N ALA A 207 16.06 -12.77 3.56
CA ALA A 207 17.38 -13.34 3.75
C ALA A 207 18.45 -12.59 2.94
N GLU A 208 18.07 -12.02 1.78
CA GLU A 208 18.93 -11.21 0.92
C GLU A 208 18.86 -9.71 1.31
N ARG A 209 19.26 -9.40 2.54
CA ARG A 209 19.41 -8.02 3.06
C ARG A 209 20.07 -7.02 2.08
N PRO A 210 21.07 -7.39 1.24
CA PRO A 210 21.70 -6.44 0.33
C PRO A 210 20.76 -5.85 -0.73
N ARG A 211 19.70 -6.57 -1.15
CA ARG A 211 18.74 -6.09 -2.15
C ARG A 211 17.64 -5.20 -1.53
N CYS A 212 17.16 -5.54 -0.32
CA CYS A 212 16.21 -4.71 0.45
C CYS A 212 16.89 -3.49 1.12
N GLY A 213 18.21 -3.54 1.36
CA GLY A 213 18.97 -2.59 2.19
C GLY A 213 19.29 -1.24 1.55
N GLN A 214 18.82 -0.97 0.32
CA GLN A 214 19.02 0.33 -0.31
C GLN A 214 18.01 1.42 0.14
N VAL A 215 17.12 1.08 1.09
CA VAL A 215 16.27 2.06 1.78
C VAL A 215 16.62 2.04 3.27
N PRO A 216 17.31 3.07 3.79
CA PRO A 216 17.54 3.19 5.22
C PRO A 216 16.22 3.34 5.99
N GLY A 217 15.97 2.50 7.00
CA GLY A 217 15.09 2.85 8.13
C GLY A 217 13.63 2.38 8.14
N ALA A 218 13.19 1.39 7.34
CA ALA A 218 11.82 0.84 7.52
C ALA A 218 11.81 -0.70 7.47
N LEU A 219 11.64 -1.31 8.64
CA LEU A 219 11.09 -2.66 8.79
C LEU A 219 9.55 -2.52 8.76
N PRO A 220 8.78 -3.41 8.10
CA PRO A 220 9.15 -4.60 7.30
C PRO A 220 9.67 -4.30 5.87
N CYS A 221 10.45 -5.21 5.26
CA CYS A 221 10.97 -5.01 3.88
C CYS A 221 9.82 -4.85 2.88
N CYS A 222 9.94 -3.90 1.95
CA CYS A 222 9.07 -3.74 0.78
C CYS A 222 8.89 -5.09 0.04
N GLY A 223 7.69 -5.67 0.04
CA GLY A 223 7.33 -6.82 -0.79
C GLY A 223 7.38 -8.21 -0.17
N HIS A 224 7.71 -8.39 1.12
CA HIS A 224 7.85 -9.75 1.68
C HIS A 224 6.86 -10.11 2.78
N GLY A 225 6.01 -9.19 3.26
CA GLY A 225 4.92 -9.53 4.15
C GLY A 225 3.67 -10.03 3.40
N GLY A 226 2.96 -10.97 4.01
CA GLY A 226 1.74 -11.57 3.45
C GLY A 226 0.64 -11.71 4.49
N TRP A 227 -0.59 -11.88 4.01
CA TRP A 227 -1.73 -12.19 4.86
C TRP A 227 -1.93 -13.69 4.96
N GLU A 228 -2.12 -14.18 6.19
CA GLU A 228 -2.47 -15.56 6.48
C GLU A 228 -3.80 -15.59 7.25
N ASP A 229 -4.58 -16.67 7.07
CA ASP A 229 -5.73 -16.92 7.94
C ASP A 229 -5.26 -17.08 9.39
N ALA A 230 -6.03 -16.50 10.31
CA ALA A 230 -5.79 -16.60 11.74
C ALA A 230 -6.82 -17.55 12.36
N GLU A 231 -6.34 -18.62 12.98
CA GLU A 231 -7.20 -19.51 13.76
C GLU A 231 -7.44 -18.93 15.15
N VAL A 232 -8.72 -18.79 15.52
CA VAL A 232 -9.13 -18.15 16.79
C VAL A 232 -10.33 -18.91 17.38
N PRO A 233 -10.32 -19.23 18.68
CA PRO A 233 -11.51 -19.75 19.36
C PRO A 233 -12.72 -18.83 19.19
N LEU A 234 -13.90 -19.41 18.93
CA LEU A 234 -15.11 -18.65 18.61
C LEU A 234 -15.49 -17.66 19.72
N ASP A 235 -15.36 -18.07 20.98
CA ASP A 235 -15.59 -17.23 22.16
C ASP A 235 -14.71 -15.96 22.13
N ARG A 236 -13.41 -16.15 21.90
CA ARG A 236 -12.44 -15.05 21.81
C ARG A 236 -12.71 -14.14 20.61
N PHE A 237 -13.11 -14.72 19.47
CA PHE A 237 -13.43 -13.94 18.29
C PHE A 237 -14.69 -13.09 18.49
N VAL A 238 -15.78 -13.66 19.02
CA VAL A 238 -17.01 -12.91 19.31
C VAL A 238 -16.74 -11.82 20.34
N ALA A 239 -15.97 -12.12 21.39
CA ALA A 239 -15.55 -11.12 22.35
C ALA A 239 -14.74 -9.99 21.69
N ALA A 240 -13.81 -10.31 20.79
CA ALA A 240 -13.05 -9.29 20.05
C ALA A 240 -13.95 -8.40 19.16
N VAL A 241 -14.98 -8.98 18.52
CA VAL A 241 -15.97 -8.23 17.74
C VAL A 241 -16.76 -7.28 18.65
N CYS A 242 -17.21 -7.75 19.82
CA CYS A 242 -17.96 -6.95 20.80
C CYS A 242 -17.11 -5.84 21.44
N LEU A 243 -15.86 -6.14 21.76
CA LEU A 243 -14.88 -5.20 22.32
C LEU A 243 -14.24 -4.28 21.29
N ASN A 244 -14.63 -4.42 20.01
CA ASN A 244 -14.14 -3.60 18.92
C ASN A 244 -12.61 -3.69 18.70
N THR A 245 -12.00 -4.81 19.08
CA THR A 245 -10.55 -5.03 18.92
C THR A 245 -10.21 -5.69 17.57
N VAL A 246 -11.21 -6.21 16.88
CA VAL A 246 -11.14 -6.71 15.51
C VAL A 246 -12.20 -6.02 14.64
N ARG A 247 -11.85 -5.66 13.40
CA ARG A 247 -12.78 -5.03 12.44
C ARG A 247 -12.66 -5.66 11.05
N PRO A 248 -13.73 -5.67 10.25
CA PRO A 248 -13.65 -6.04 8.86
C PRO A 248 -12.84 -5.00 8.10
N TYR A 249 -11.92 -5.47 7.28
CA TYR A 249 -10.97 -4.63 6.56
C TYR A 249 -10.69 -5.22 5.18
N ARG A 250 -10.71 -4.36 4.15
CA ARG A 250 -10.36 -4.78 2.79
C ARG A 250 -8.86 -4.70 2.63
N LEU A 251 -8.23 -5.86 2.45
CA LEU A 251 -6.79 -5.97 2.31
C LEU A 251 -6.32 -5.18 1.08
N ARG A 252 -5.19 -4.49 1.23
CA ARG A 252 -4.54 -3.68 0.19
C ARG A 252 -3.25 -4.31 -0.31
N VAL A 253 -2.66 -5.21 0.47
CA VAL A 253 -1.53 -6.05 0.06
C VAL A 253 -2.05 -7.42 -0.31
N GLY A 254 -1.75 -7.90 -1.51
CA GLY A 254 -2.23 -9.18 -2.02
C GLY A 254 -3.66 -9.10 -2.57
N PRO A 255 -4.51 -10.14 -2.39
CA PRO A 255 -5.85 -10.16 -2.96
C PRO A 255 -6.78 -9.14 -2.27
N SER A 256 -7.61 -8.44 -3.04
CA SER A 256 -8.56 -7.43 -2.55
C SER A 256 -9.79 -8.07 -1.92
N VAL A 257 -9.61 -8.72 -0.78
CA VAL A 257 -10.64 -9.45 -0.04
C VAL A 257 -10.87 -8.82 1.33
N LEU A 258 -12.05 -9.04 1.90
CA LEU A 258 -12.40 -8.58 3.24
C LEU A 258 -11.93 -9.60 4.28
N ARG A 259 -11.25 -9.14 5.33
CA ARG A 259 -10.85 -9.96 6.48
C ARG A 259 -11.06 -9.22 7.78
N TRP A 260 -11.34 -9.97 8.84
CA TRP A 260 -11.34 -9.48 10.21
C TRP A 260 -9.89 -9.39 10.70
N ILE A 261 -9.43 -8.18 11.00
CA ILE A 261 -8.06 -7.92 11.47
C ILE A 261 -8.05 -7.06 12.72
N THR A 262 -6.96 -7.16 13.48
CA THR A 262 -6.70 -6.29 14.62
C THR A 262 -5.89 -5.07 14.19
N ARG A 263 -5.86 -4.04 15.04
CA ARG A 263 -5.12 -2.79 14.78
C ARG A 263 -3.63 -3.00 14.45
N PRO A 264 -2.88 -3.85 15.19
CA PRO A 264 -1.47 -4.10 14.86
C PRO A 264 -1.25 -4.56 13.41
N TYR A 265 -2.13 -5.41 12.85
CA TYR A 265 -2.00 -5.89 11.48
C TYR A 265 -2.36 -4.82 10.43
N PHE A 266 -3.30 -3.93 10.75
CA PHE A 266 -3.56 -2.75 9.92
C PHE A 266 -2.32 -1.86 9.82
N ASP A 267 -1.66 -1.59 10.95
CA ASP A 267 -0.46 -0.75 10.99
C ASP A 267 0.72 -1.42 10.27
N LEU A 268 0.88 -2.75 10.40
CA LEU A 268 1.89 -3.51 9.64
C LEU A 268 1.67 -3.45 8.12
N GLU A 269 0.43 -3.59 7.64
CA GLU A 269 0.14 -3.44 6.21
C GLU A 269 0.40 -2.01 5.72
N ALA A 270 0.05 -1.00 6.52
CA ALA A 270 0.34 0.39 6.20
C ALA A 270 1.85 0.65 6.08
N GLN A 271 2.66 0.09 6.98
CA GLN A 271 4.12 0.14 6.89
C GLN A 271 4.62 -0.58 5.64
N GLN A 272 4.06 -1.75 5.30
CA GLN A 272 4.41 -2.50 4.10
C GLN A 272 4.17 -1.68 2.82
N LEU A 273 3.02 -1.01 2.72
CA LEU A 273 2.67 -0.16 1.58
C LEU A 273 3.58 1.06 1.48
N ALA A 274 3.87 1.73 2.60
CA ALA A 274 4.78 2.85 2.63
C ALA A 274 6.20 2.45 2.19
N ALA A 275 6.68 1.28 2.62
CA ALA A 275 7.96 0.74 2.19
C ALA A 275 8.00 0.49 0.66
N THR A 276 6.94 -0.12 0.09
CA THR A 276 6.85 -0.35 -1.35
C THR A 276 6.85 0.96 -2.15
N GLN A 277 6.05 1.95 -1.74
CA GLN A 277 6.00 3.26 -2.39
C GLN A 277 7.35 4.00 -2.32
N ASN A 278 8.05 3.88 -1.20
CA ASN A 278 9.37 4.48 -1.04
C ASN A 278 10.40 3.84 -1.97
N LEU A 279 10.36 2.52 -2.14
CA LEU A 279 11.22 1.80 -3.09
C LEU A 279 10.95 2.24 -4.53
N GLU A 280 9.68 2.33 -4.93
CA GLU A 280 9.29 2.79 -6.28
C GLU A 280 9.79 4.22 -6.54
N ARG A 281 9.59 5.14 -5.58
CA ARG A 281 10.09 6.52 -5.68
C ARG A 281 11.62 6.56 -5.73
N ALA A 282 12.31 5.69 -5.01
CA ALA A 282 13.77 5.60 -5.05
C ALA A 282 14.26 5.08 -6.43
N ALA A 283 13.58 4.07 -7.00
CA ALA A 283 13.89 3.57 -8.33
C ALA A 283 13.71 4.64 -9.41
N VAL A 284 12.59 5.36 -9.39
CA VAL A 284 12.34 6.48 -10.32
C VAL A 284 13.41 7.55 -10.22
N ARG A 285 13.81 7.93 -8.99
CA ARG A 285 14.87 8.92 -8.76
C ARG A 285 16.22 8.45 -9.31
N ARG A 286 16.59 7.18 -9.09
CA ARG A 286 17.84 6.60 -9.62
C ARG A 286 17.86 6.61 -11.15
N THR A 287 16.78 6.17 -11.80
CA THR A 287 16.68 6.19 -13.26
C THR A 287 16.75 7.62 -13.82
N ALA A 288 16.10 8.59 -13.15
CA ALA A 288 16.17 9.99 -13.56
C ALA A 288 17.57 10.58 -13.38
N ALA A 289 18.31 10.21 -12.32
CA ALA A 289 19.68 10.65 -12.11
C ALA A 289 20.62 10.10 -13.19
N LEU A 290 20.54 8.81 -13.51
CA LEU A 290 21.35 8.20 -14.57
C LEU A 290 21.10 8.86 -15.93
N ARG A 291 19.84 9.13 -16.29
CA ARG A 291 19.52 9.84 -17.54
C ARG A 291 20.09 11.26 -17.58
N ARG A 292 20.10 11.97 -16.45
CA ARG A 292 20.71 13.31 -16.39
C ARG A 292 22.21 13.24 -16.56
N GLU A 293 22.88 12.29 -15.91
CA GLU A 293 24.33 12.07 -16.09
C GLU A 293 24.67 11.75 -17.55
N GLU A 294 23.91 10.87 -18.20
CA GLU A 294 24.07 10.55 -19.63
C GLU A 294 23.86 11.79 -20.52
N GLN A 295 22.83 12.59 -20.23
CA GLN A 295 22.55 13.83 -20.96
C GLN A 295 23.65 14.88 -20.76
N ASP A 296 24.13 15.05 -19.53
CA ASP A 296 25.20 15.99 -19.19
C ASP A 296 26.52 15.56 -19.86
N GLN A 297 26.82 14.25 -19.88
CA GLN A 297 27.98 13.70 -20.60
C GLN A 297 27.86 13.91 -22.12
N ALA A 298 26.70 13.62 -22.71
CA ALA A 298 26.47 13.82 -24.14
C ALA A 298 26.57 15.31 -24.53
N ALA A 299 26.00 16.20 -23.71
CA ALA A 299 26.11 17.64 -23.90
C ALA A 299 27.57 18.13 -23.77
N HIS A 300 28.32 17.60 -22.79
CA HIS A 300 29.74 17.91 -22.62
C HIS A 300 30.57 17.47 -23.83
N MET A 301 30.36 16.24 -24.32
CA MET A 301 31.05 15.73 -25.51
C MET A 301 30.71 16.54 -26.76
N SER A 302 29.44 16.86 -26.99
CA SER A 302 29.02 17.73 -28.10
C SER A 302 29.64 19.12 -28.01
N TYR A 303 29.79 19.68 -26.81
CA TYR A 303 30.47 20.96 -26.60
C TYR A 303 31.96 20.88 -26.96
N ILE A 304 32.65 19.80 -26.58
CA ILE A 304 34.06 19.56 -26.93
C ILE A 304 34.21 19.43 -28.45
N GLU A 305 33.38 18.61 -29.10
CA GLU A 305 33.40 18.43 -30.56
C GLU A 305 33.19 19.75 -31.29
N ALA A 306 32.20 20.54 -30.87
CA ALA A 306 31.93 21.85 -31.46
C ALA A 306 33.10 22.84 -31.25
N LEU A 307 33.79 22.78 -30.11
CA LEU A 307 34.99 23.60 -29.87
C LEU A 307 36.13 23.22 -30.81
N LEU A 308 36.41 21.92 -30.93
CA LEU A 308 37.46 21.40 -31.82
C LEU A 308 37.18 21.74 -33.28
N GLN A 309 35.93 21.58 -33.73
CA GLN A 309 35.51 21.96 -35.08
C GLN A 309 35.73 23.46 -35.34
N ARG A 310 35.36 24.32 -34.39
CA ARG A 310 35.60 25.78 -34.52
C ARG A 310 37.08 26.12 -34.58
N GLN A 311 37.91 25.51 -33.74
CA GLN A 311 39.35 25.72 -33.74
C GLN A 311 40.00 25.27 -35.05
N ALA A 312 39.63 24.10 -35.55
CA ALA A 312 40.12 23.58 -36.82
C ALA A 312 39.72 24.50 -37.99
N ALA A 313 38.47 24.98 -38.01
CA ALA A 313 37.98 25.84 -39.09
C ALA A 313 38.63 27.24 -39.08
N LEU A 314 38.99 27.76 -37.90
CA LEU A 314 39.72 29.03 -37.77
C LEU A 314 41.22 28.93 -38.07
N ALA A 315 41.84 27.75 -37.90
CA ALA A 315 43.28 27.61 -37.98
C ALA A 315 43.88 28.18 -39.28
N GLY A 316 43.25 27.89 -40.43
CA GLY A 316 43.69 28.42 -41.73
C GLY A 316 43.50 29.93 -41.87
N VAL A 317 42.36 30.46 -41.40
CA VAL A 317 42.02 31.89 -41.48
C VAL A 317 42.93 32.72 -40.58
N VAL A 318 43.18 32.24 -39.36
CA VAL A 318 44.13 32.85 -38.42
C VAL A 318 45.56 32.80 -38.99
N GLY A 319 45.96 31.68 -39.60
CA GLY A 319 47.26 31.56 -40.26
C GLY A 319 47.48 32.61 -41.35
N ALA A 320 46.47 32.84 -42.21
CA ALA A 320 46.52 33.88 -43.23
C ALA A 320 46.58 35.29 -42.63
N TYR A 321 45.73 35.57 -41.64
CA TYR A 321 45.71 36.86 -40.94
C TYR A 321 47.05 37.21 -40.27
N VAL A 322 47.62 36.26 -39.53
CA VAL A 322 48.90 36.47 -38.84
C VAL A 322 50.05 36.58 -39.85
N HIS A 323 50.01 35.84 -40.97
CA HIS A 323 51.00 35.99 -42.03
C HIS A 323 50.95 37.38 -42.68
N GLU A 324 49.75 37.90 -42.95
CA GLU A 324 49.56 39.25 -43.49
C GLU A 324 50.06 40.33 -42.52
N GLU A 325 49.81 40.16 -41.22
CA GLU A 325 50.22 41.12 -40.19
C GLU A 325 51.75 41.08 -39.92
N THR A 326 52.37 39.91 -39.96
CA THR A 326 53.78 39.72 -39.56
C THR A 326 54.74 39.58 -40.74
N GLY A 327 54.25 39.21 -41.92
CA GLY A 327 55.06 38.84 -43.10
C GLY A 327 55.78 37.50 -42.96
N GLN A 328 55.50 36.71 -41.91
CA GLN A 328 56.30 35.54 -41.53
C GLN A 328 55.51 34.23 -41.56
N PRO A 329 56.18 33.07 -41.71
CA PRO A 329 55.50 31.78 -41.70
C PRO A 329 54.89 31.46 -40.32
N VAL A 330 53.62 31.06 -40.32
CA VAL A 330 52.83 30.78 -39.11
C VAL A 330 52.68 29.27 -38.90
N LYS A 331 52.78 28.81 -37.66
CA LYS A 331 52.45 27.43 -37.27
C LYS A 331 51.37 27.43 -36.19
N THR A 332 50.29 26.70 -36.45
CA THR A 332 49.27 26.39 -35.45
C THR A 332 49.61 25.08 -34.75
N GLY A 333 49.30 24.98 -33.45
CA GLY A 333 49.38 23.73 -32.70
C GLY A 333 48.52 22.63 -33.34
N ARG A 334 48.80 21.37 -32.98
CA ARG A 334 48.01 20.22 -33.45
C ARG A 334 46.76 19.99 -32.61
N ASP A 335 46.89 20.17 -31.30
CA ASP A 335 45.84 19.90 -30.33
C ASP A 335 45.66 21.10 -29.39
N PRO A 336 44.46 21.33 -28.85
CA PRO A 336 44.24 22.39 -27.88
C PRO A 336 44.84 22.01 -26.52
N GLU A 337 45.49 22.97 -25.87
CA GLU A 337 46.28 22.67 -24.66
C GLU A 337 45.73 23.34 -23.41
N PRO A 338 45.77 22.67 -22.23
CA PRO A 338 45.32 23.26 -20.97
C PRO A 338 46.03 24.57 -20.60
N ALA A 339 47.32 24.71 -20.92
CA ALA A 339 48.11 25.93 -20.69
C ALA A 339 47.53 27.14 -21.45
N PHE A 340 46.93 26.90 -22.62
CA PHE A 340 46.28 27.93 -23.43
C PHE A 340 44.77 27.95 -23.25
N ALA A 341 44.28 27.59 -22.05
CA ALA A 341 42.86 27.52 -21.72
C ALA A 341 42.05 26.62 -22.67
N MET A 342 42.64 25.50 -23.12
CA MET A 342 42.11 24.61 -24.17
C MET A 342 41.93 25.28 -25.54
N GLY A 343 42.67 26.36 -25.80
CA GLY A 343 42.79 26.98 -27.11
C GLY A 343 43.93 26.37 -27.92
N LEU A 344 43.94 26.62 -29.23
CA LEU A 344 45.00 26.18 -30.13
C LEU A 344 46.10 27.25 -30.22
N PRO A 345 47.36 26.98 -29.83
CA PRO A 345 48.41 27.98 -29.88
C PRO A 345 48.81 28.30 -31.32
N VAL A 346 49.20 29.56 -31.54
CA VAL A 346 49.70 30.09 -32.81
C VAL A 346 51.09 30.63 -32.56
N THR A 347 52.06 30.19 -33.36
CA THR A 347 53.48 30.55 -33.21
C THR A 347 54.04 31.17 -34.48
N VAL A 348 54.94 32.14 -34.30
CA VAL A 348 55.71 32.81 -35.36
C VAL A 348 57.18 32.72 -34.97
N HIS A 349 58.03 32.16 -35.83
CA HIS A 349 59.44 31.83 -35.53
C HIS A 349 59.68 30.96 -34.28
N GLY A 350 58.68 30.21 -33.82
CA GLY A 350 58.78 29.38 -32.62
C GLY A 350 58.37 30.09 -31.33
N GLU A 351 58.08 31.40 -31.39
CA GLU A 351 57.53 32.18 -30.28
C GLU A 351 56.00 32.20 -30.33
N LEU A 352 55.35 32.21 -29.16
CA LEU A 352 53.89 32.28 -29.05
C LEU A 352 53.40 33.67 -29.45
N TYR A 353 52.49 33.70 -30.43
CA TYR A 353 51.87 34.92 -30.92
C TYR A 353 50.41 35.06 -30.43
N GLY A 354 49.66 33.95 -30.44
CA GLY A 354 48.23 33.99 -30.13
C GLY A 354 47.61 32.63 -29.83
N VAL A 355 46.33 32.63 -29.48
CA VAL A 355 45.56 31.43 -29.13
C VAL A 355 44.20 31.48 -29.81
N ILE A 356 43.83 30.40 -30.51
CA ILE A 356 42.55 30.27 -31.22
C ILE A 356 41.49 29.67 -30.29
N CYS A 357 40.35 30.37 -30.17
CA CYS A 357 39.18 29.99 -29.39
C CYS A 357 39.54 29.39 -28.01
N PRO A 358 40.25 30.13 -27.14
CA PRO A 358 40.44 29.69 -25.76
C PRO A 358 39.08 29.60 -25.04
N VAL A 359 38.91 28.60 -24.17
CA VAL A 359 37.69 28.46 -23.39
C VAL A 359 37.64 29.58 -22.35
N ALA A 360 36.75 30.56 -22.55
CA ALA A 360 36.65 31.76 -21.72
C ALA A 360 36.68 31.49 -20.20
N GLY A 361 35.94 30.47 -19.72
CA GLY A 361 35.90 30.13 -18.30
C GLY A 361 37.22 29.58 -17.71
N ARG A 362 38.18 29.20 -18.55
CA ARG A 362 39.52 28.73 -18.15
C ARG A 362 40.58 29.83 -18.22
N ILE A 363 40.31 30.94 -18.91
CA ILE A 363 41.24 32.07 -19.04
C ILE A 363 41.68 32.67 -17.70
N PRO A 364 40.82 32.85 -16.68
CA PRO A 364 41.25 33.44 -15.41
C PRO A 364 42.38 32.65 -14.73
N ALA A 365 42.40 31.33 -14.89
CA ALA A 365 43.44 30.47 -14.33
C ALA A 365 44.75 30.50 -15.13
N GLN A 366 44.72 30.93 -16.40
CA GLN A 366 45.89 31.01 -17.29
C GLN A 366 46.25 32.45 -17.67
N ARG A 367 45.74 33.44 -16.91
CA ARG A 367 45.80 34.84 -17.31
C ARG A 367 47.23 35.34 -17.51
N GLU A 368 48.16 34.94 -16.64
CA GLU A 368 49.58 35.32 -16.75
C GLU A 368 50.23 34.75 -18.01
N GLN A 369 49.89 33.51 -18.39
CA GLN A 369 50.44 32.84 -19.57
C GLN A 369 49.85 33.36 -20.88
N LEU A 370 48.63 33.88 -20.82
CA LEU A 370 47.91 34.43 -21.97
C LEU A 370 48.14 35.94 -22.14
N ASP A 371 48.72 36.61 -21.14
CA ASP A 371 48.96 38.05 -21.18
C ASP A 371 49.87 38.41 -22.35
N GLY A 372 49.54 39.49 -23.06
CA GLY A 372 50.25 39.91 -24.27
C GLY A 372 49.99 39.10 -25.56
N LEU A 373 49.35 37.93 -25.49
CA LEU A 373 49.00 37.13 -26.69
C LEU A 373 47.73 37.64 -27.41
N VAL A 374 47.62 37.42 -28.72
CA VAL A 374 46.36 37.69 -29.44
C VAL A 374 45.37 36.54 -29.24
N LEU A 375 44.16 36.81 -28.74
CA LEU A 375 43.13 35.79 -28.60
C LEU A 375 42.16 35.85 -29.79
N PHE A 376 42.07 34.77 -30.56
CA PHE A 376 41.19 34.71 -31.73
C PHE A 376 39.85 34.07 -31.37
N ALA A 377 38.76 34.62 -31.89
CA ALA A 377 37.40 34.13 -31.69
C ALA A 377 36.67 33.96 -33.03
N ALA A 378 35.76 32.98 -33.09
CA ALA A 378 34.97 32.71 -34.30
C ALA A 378 33.77 33.66 -34.43
N THR A 379 33.31 34.23 -33.32
CA THR A 379 32.12 35.09 -33.28
C THR A 379 32.31 36.25 -32.31
N GLN A 380 31.55 37.33 -32.53
CA GLN A 380 31.54 38.48 -31.62
C GLN A 380 31.16 38.10 -30.19
N ARG A 381 30.15 37.24 -30.04
CA ARG A 381 29.70 36.75 -28.73
C ARG A 381 30.79 35.96 -27.99
N GLU A 382 31.59 35.19 -28.72
CA GLU A 382 32.73 34.48 -28.13
C GLU A 382 33.85 35.45 -27.73
N ALA A 383 34.16 36.43 -28.57
CA ALA A 383 35.13 37.47 -28.23
C ALA A 383 34.72 38.26 -26.98
N GLU A 384 33.45 38.62 -26.83
CA GLU A 384 32.94 39.29 -25.63
C GLU A 384 33.13 38.42 -24.37
N ARG A 385 32.84 37.12 -24.46
CA ARG A 385 33.06 36.18 -23.36
C ARG A 385 34.55 36.06 -23.00
N ILE A 386 35.41 35.93 -24.00
CA ILE A 386 36.87 35.87 -23.84
C ILE A 386 37.37 37.16 -23.19
N ALA A 387 37.00 38.31 -23.75
CA ALA A 387 37.40 39.64 -23.26
C ALA A 387 36.95 39.88 -21.82
N SER A 388 35.76 39.40 -21.43
CA SER A 388 35.27 39.52 -20.05
C SER A 388 36.11 38.78 -19.00
N GLN A 389 36.91 37.80 -19.43
CA GLN A 389 37.74 36.96 -18.56
C GLN A 389 39.25 37.22 -18.72
N ALA A 390 39.66 37.82 -19.85
CA ALA A 390 41.05 38.14 -20.19
C ALA A 390 41.64 39.29 -19.37
N ALA A 391 42.93 39.53 -19.54
CA ALA A 391 43.61 40.68 -18.94
C ALA A 391 43.07 42.01 -19.51
N ARG A 392 43.18 43.09 -18.73
CA ARG A 392 42.71 44.41 -19.17
C ARG A 392 43.59 44.91 -20.31
N GLY A 393 42.96 45.19 -21.46
CA GLY A 393 43.68 45.59 -22.68
C GLY A 393 44.16 44.43 -23.54
N GLN A 394 43.84 43.18 -23.19
CA GLN A 394 44.13 42.02 -24.03
C GLN A 394 43.49 42.19 -25.42
N ARG A 395 44.26 41.96 -26.47
CA ARG A 395 43.77 41.99 -27.85
C ARG A 395 42.96 40.73 -28.15
N VAL A 396 41.69 40.90 -28.49
CA VAL A 396 40.80 39.82 -28.95
C VAL A 396 40.36 40.13 -30.38
N VAL A 397 40.61 39.22 -31.32
CA VAL A 397 40.31 39.40 -32.74
C VAL A 397 39.23 38.42 -33.17
N VAL A 398 38.17 38.92 -33.81
CA VAL A 398 37.12 38.09 -34.39
C VAL A 398 37.44 37.88 -35.87
N LEU A 399 37.55 36.62 -36.28
CA LEU A 399 37.72 36.23 -37.67
C LEU A 399 36.53 35.36 -38.06
N GLN A 400 35.86 35.71 -39.15
CA GLN A 400 34.73 34.92 -39.62
C GLN A 400 35.22 33.72 -40.42
N VAL A 401 34.61 32.58 -40.15
CA VAL A 401 34.71 31.37 -40.96
C VAL A 401 33.42 31.29 -41.80
N PRO A 402 33.44 30.86 -43.06
CA PRO A 402 32.22 30.63 -43.84
C PRO A 402 31.24 29.73 -43.06
N GLU A 403 29.99 30.18 -42.89
CA GLU A 403 29.02 29.57 -41.97
C GLU A 403 28.73 28.09 -42.24
N GLN A 404 28.66 27.29 -41.17
CA GLN A 404 27.86 26.07 -41.10
C GLN A 404 26.86 26.14 -39.93
N PRO A 405 25.74 25.40 -39.99
CA PRO A 405 24.53 25.69 -39.20
C PRO A 405 24.73 25.51 -37.70
N THR A 406 24.18 26.45 -36.92
CA THR A 406 24.31 26.53 -35.47
C THR A 406 23.48 25.50 -34.71
N THR A 407 24.10 24.80 -33.76
CA THR A 407 23.42 24.10 -32.66
C THR A 407 23.13 25.09 -31.51
N PRO A 408 21.99 25.00 -30.78
CA PRO A 408 21.63 26.01 -29.78
C PRO A 408 22.56 26.00 -28.56
N ALA A 409 22.83 27.19 -28.03
CA ALA A 409 23.59 27.39 -26.80
C ALA A 409 22.78 26.95 -25.55
N PRO A 410 23.41 26.36 -24.52
CA PRO A 410 22.75 26.06 -23.26
C PRO A 410 22.43 27.35 -22.49
N SER A 411 21.19 27.47 -22.04
CA SER A 411 20.71 28.51 -21.11
C SER A 411 21.34 28.34 -19.73
N SER A 412 21.87 29.43 -19.17
CA SER A 412 22.35 29.48 -17.78
C SER A 412 21.20 29.29 -16.78
N PRO A 413 21.35 28.50 -15.71
CA PRO A 413 20.37 28.48 -14.63
C PRO A 413 20.54 29.74 -13.78
N ALA A 414 19.52 30.59 -13.74
CA ALA A 414 19.43 31.73 -12.84
C ALA A 414 18.89 31.30 -11.46
N GLY A 415 19.48 31.84 -10.39
CA GLY A 415 18.83 32.02 -9.09
C GLY A 415 19.02 30.90 -8.07
N GLY A 416 19.90 31.14 -7.08
CA GLY A 416 20.15 30.22 -5.98
C GLY A 416 19.13 30.27 -4.84
N ARG A 417 19.21 29.27 -3.96
CA ARG A 417 19.14 29.43 -2.50
C ARG A 417 19.78 28.23 -1.79
N GLY A 418 20.76 28.58 -0.95
CA GLY A 418 21.28 27.91 0.25
C GLY A 418 21.36 26.38 0.28
N LEU A 419 22.58 25.86 0.31
CA LEU A 419 22.93 24.70 1.15
C LEU A 419 24.39 24.77 1.57
N THR A 420 24.58 24.34 2.80
CA THR A 420 25.70 24.51 3.72
C THR A 420 27.00 23.83 3.30
N ARG A 421 28.10 24.43 3.78
CA ARG A 421 29.49 23.96 3.75
C ARG A 421 29.59 22.55 4.35
N VAL A 422 29.97 21.55 3.54
CA VAL A 422 30.49 20.25 4.02
C VAL A 422 31.97 20.17 3.66
N GLY A 423 32.77 19.78 4.66
CA GLY A 423 34.22 19.88 4.67
C GLY A 423 34.95 19.05 3.62
N ARG A 424 36.14 19.55 3.26
CA ARG A 424 37.16 18.85 2.48
C ARG A 424 37.65 17.61 3.24
N GLY A 425 37.53 16.44 2.62
CA GLY A 425 38.44 15.30 2.86
C GLY A 425 39.48 15.23 1.72
N PRO A 426 40.70 14.73 1.97
CA PRO A 426 41.77 14.67 0.97
C PRO A 426 41.60 13.43 0.08
N GLY A 427 41.75 13.60 -1.23
CA GLY A 427 41.73 12.48 -2.19
C GLY A 427 41.04 12.85 -3.50
N ALA A 428 41.53 13.87 -4.20
CA ALA A 428 41.08 14.17 -5.55
C ALA A 428 41.87 13.28 -6.53
N ILE A 429 41.24 12.21 -7.00
CA ILE A 429 41.73 11.40 -8.11
C ILE A 429 41.76 12.30 -9.34
N SER A 430 42.92 12.39 -10.00
CA SER A 430 43.05 13.23 -11.19
C SER A 430 42.23 12.65 -12.36
N VAL A 431 41.78 13.49 -13.29
CA VAL A 431 41.09 13.06 -14.52
C VAL A 431 41.91 12.01 -15.31
N ARG A 432 43.25 12.05 -15.16
CA ARG A 432 44.18 11.08 -15.75
C ARG A 432 44.12 9.70 -15.08
N GLU A 433 43.88 9.64 -13.78
CA GLU A 433 43.68 8.38 -13.03
C GLU A 433 42.29 7.77 -13.27
N ALA A 434 41.25 8.61 -13.41
CA ALA A 434 39.90 8.14 -13.76
C ALA A 434 39.86 7.46 -15.13
N VAL A 435 40.60 7.99 -16.11
CA VAL A 435 40.74 7.39 -17.45
C VAL A 435 41.51 6.07 -17.40
N ARG A 436 42.58 5.97 -16.61
CA ARG A 436 43.37 4.73 -16.45
C ARG A 436 42.55 3.57 -15.86
N ILE A 437 41.70 3.86 -14.86
CA ILE A 437 40.85 2.86 -14.20
C ILE A 437 39.73 2.37 -15.15
N MET A 438 39.20 3.25 -16.00
CA MET A 438 38.13 2.90 -16.93
C MET A 438 38.61 2.12 -18.17
N THR A 439 39.85 2.32 -18.64
CA THR A 439 40.34 1.69 -19.87
C THR A 439 41.02 0.33 -19.66
N GLY A 440 41.15 -0.15 -18.42
CA GLY A 440 41.72 -1.48 -18.12
C GLY A 440 43.16 -1.68 -18.58
N VAL A 441 43.92 -0.60 -18.78
CA VAL A 441 45.32 -0.65 -19.21
C VAL A 441 46.20 -0.78 -17.96
N ASP A 442 46.15 -1.97 -17.34
CA ASP A 442 47.20 -2.55 -16.50
C ASP A 442 46.81 -4.02 -16.20
N ARG A 443 47.21 -4.91 -17.11
CA ARG A 443 47.47 -6.32 -16.81
C ARG A 443 48.92 -6.59 -17.20
N TYR A 444 49.84 -6.29 -16.29
CA TYR A 444 51.06 -7.07 -16.05
C TYR A 444 51.47 -6.90 -14.60
#